data_AF-A0A963RUQ6-F1
#
_entry.id   AF-A0A963RUQ6-F1
#
_cell.length_a   1.000
_cell.length_b   1.000
_cell.length_c   1.000
_cell.angle_alpha   90.00
_cell.angle_beta   90.00
_cell.angle_gamma   90.00
#
_symmetry.space_group_name_H-M   'P 1'
#
loop_
_entity.id
_entity.type
_entity.pdbx_description
1 polymer ?
#
loop_
_entity_poly.entity_id
_entity_poly.type
_entity_poly.pdbx_seq_one_letter_code
_entity_poly.pdbx_strand_id
1 'polypeptide(L)'
;MIPPQAPEAPTLPTAATPCAHAYSAGSPAALDVLLVLSRWPSGLRRDDLVVQTGLPTGTITQALQGLKARGRVVLEGRGKASLWRCAHHVAAAGQASELPR
;
A
#
# COMPACT_ATOMS: atom_id res chain seq x y z
N MET A 1 -44.65 -47.66 -13.67
CA MET A 1 -44.89 -46.73 -12.55
C MET A 1 -43.52 -46.48 -11.91
N ILE A 2 -42.88 -45.35 -12.21
CA ILE A 2 -41.45 -45.06 -11.95
C ILE A 2 -41.40 -43.98 -10.84
N PRO A 3 -40.52 -44.08 -9.83
CA PRO A 3 -40.43 -43.10 -8.74
C PRO A 3 -39.89 -41.73 -9.23
N PRO A 4 -40.22 -40.62 -8.55
CA PRO A 4 -39.79 -39.27 -8.94
C PRO A 4 -38.29 -39.06 -8.66
N GLN A 5 -37.55 -38.63 -9.68
CA GLN A 5 -36.15 -38.24 -9.57
C GLN A 5 -36.02 -36.95 -8.76
N ALA A 6 -35.17 -36.96 -7.73
CA ALA A 6 -34.76 -35.76 -6.99
C ALA A 6 -33.83 -34.90 -7.86
N PRO A 7 -33.92 -33.55 -7.80
CA PRO A 7 -33.03 -32.70 -8.59
C PRO A 7 -31.60 -32.79 -8.06
N GLU A 8 -30.68 -33.22 -8.91
CA GLU A 8 -29.24 -33.19 -8.68
C GLU A 8 -28.80 -31.75 -8.35
N ALA A 9 -28.27 -31.56 -7.15
CA ALA A 9 -27.74 -30.28 -6.70
C ALA A 9 -26.56 -29.86 -7.61
N PRO A 10 -26.52 -28.61 -8.10
CA PRO A 10 -25.40 -28.15 -8.90
C PRO A 10 -24.14 -28.09 -8.03
N THR A 11 -23.18 -28.96 -8.33
CA THR A 11 -21.82 -28.88 -7.79
C THR A 11 -21.19 -27.57 -8.25
N LEU A 12 -21.23 -26.56 -7.38
CA LEU A 12 -20.52 -25.29 -7.58
C LEU A 12 -19.02 -25.59 -7.76
N PRO A 13 -18.36 -25.10 -8.82
CA PRO A 13 -16.92 -25.15 -8.88
C PRO A 13 -16.33 -24.23 -7.80
N THR A 14 -15.86 -24.83 -6.70
CA THR A 14 -14.85 -24.23 -5.82
C THR A 14 -13.54 -24.15 -6.60
N ALA A 15 -13.48 -23.19 -7.51
CA ALA A 15 -12.22 -22.59 -7.92
C ALA A 15 -12.14 -21.27 -7.16
N ALA A 16 -11.55 -21.31 -5.96
CA ALA A 16 -11.02 -20.12 -5.34
C ALA A 16 -9.88 -19.63 -6.26
N THR A 17 -10.24 -18.93 -7.33
CA THR A 17 -9.30 -18.09 -8.06
C THR A 17 -8.69 -17.17 -7.00
N PRO A 18 -7.38 -17.21 -6.73
CA PRO A 18 -6.79 -16.17 -5.91
C PRO A 18 -7.15 -14.87 -6.61
N CYS A 19 -7.92 -14.02 -5.94
CA CYS A 19 -8.27 -12.70 -6.42
C CYS A 19 -6.96 -11.96 -6.69
N ALA A 20 -6.45 -12.08 -7.92
CA ALA A 20 -5.60 -11.11 -8.57
C ALA A 20 -6.51 -9.90 -8.86
N HIS A 21 -7.07 -9.34 -7.78
CA HIS A 21 -7.86 -8.14 -7.84
C HIS A 21 -6.88 -7.05 -8.20
N ALA A 22 -7.07 -6.46 -9.37
CA ALA A 22 -6.42 -5.23 -9.77
C ALA A 22 -6.40 -4.31 -8.54
N TYR A 23 -5.19 -3.97 -8.08
CA TYR A 23 -4.92 -3.13 -6.91
C TYR A 23 -5.43 -1.72 -7.21
N SER A 24 -6.74 -1.57 -7.16
CA SER A 24 -7.45 -0.33 -7.37
C SER A 24 -7.31 0.50 -6.10
N ALA A 25 -6.82 1.72 -6.29
CA ALA A 25 -7.18 2.89 -5.51
C ALA A 25 -7.78 2.67 -4.11
N GLY A 26 -6.95 2.31 -3.12
CA GLY A 26 -7.40 2.10 -1.74
C GLY A 26 -7.12 0.70 -1.20
N SER A 27 -5.98 0.11 -1.59
CA SER A 27 -5.56 -1.14 -0.99
C SER A 27 -5.20 -0.91 0.49
N PRO A 28 -5.62 -1.80 1.42
CA PRO A 28 -5.26 -1.71 2.84
C PRO A 28 -3.75 -1.55 3.04
N ALA A 29 -2.94 -2.19 2.19
CA ALA A 29 -1.49 -2.04 2.18
C ALA A 29 -1.00 -0.59 1.98
N ALA A 30 -1.68 0.20 1.14
CA ALA A 30 -1.31 1.60 0.94
C ALA A 30 -1.65 2.46 2.16
N LEU A 31 -2.74 2.13 2.88
CA LEU A 31 -3.07 2.78 4.13
C LEU A 31 -2.06 2.42 5.22
N ASP A 32 -1.66 1.14 5.34
CA ASP A 32 -0.62 0.72 6.30
C ASP A 32 0.71 1.42 6.04
N VAL A 33 1.15 1.47 4.78
CA VAL A 33 2.38 2.19 4.39
C VAL A 33 2.27 3.67 4.73
N LEU A 34 1.12 4.30 4.44
CA LEU A 34 0.91 5.72 4.74
C LEU A 34 0.86 6.00 6.25
N LEU A 35 0.26 5.09 7.04
CA LEU A 35 0.18 5.18 8.50
C LEU A 35 1.57 5.04 9.14
N VAL A 36 2.39 4.10 8.65
CA VAL A 36 3.77 3.98 9.13
C VAL A 36 4.56 5.23 8.78
N LEU A 37 4.47 5.73 7.55
CA LEU A 37 5.17 6.93 7.13
C LEU A 37 4.70 8.20 7.85
N SER A 38 3.42 8.28 8.25
CA SER A 38 2.92 9.43 9.01
C SER A 38 3.50 9.49 10.42
N ARG A 39 3.90 8.35 11.00
CA ARG A 39 4.56 8.25 12.31
C ARG A 39 6.06 8.57 12.26
N TRP A 40 6.67 8.59 11.08
CA TRP A 40 8.10 8.81 10.89
C TRP A 40 8.37 10.07 10.05
N PRO A 41 8.46 11.26 10.67
CA PRO A 41 8.62 12.52 9.94
C PRO A 41 9.92 12.60 9.11
N SER A 42 10.97 11.90 9.55
CA SER A 42 12.24 11.80 8.84
C SER A 42 12.20 10.91 7.59
N GLY A 43 11.13 10.13 7.43
CA GLY A 43 11.02 9.12 6.37
C GLY A 43 11.67 7.80 6.68
N LEU A 44 11.36 6.80 5.86
CA LEU A 44 11.85 5.44 5.98
C LEU A 44 12.36 4.90 4.65
N ARG A 45 13.32 3.98 4.71
CA ARG A 45 13.71 3.21 3.54
C ARG A 45 12.64 2.17 3.26
N ARG A 46 12.65 1.63 2.03
CA ARG A 46 11.72 0.58 1.64
C ARG A 46 11.88 -0.67 2.51
N ASP A 47 13.11 -1.08 2.83
CA ASP A 47 13.37 -2.23 3.70
C ASP A 47 12.80 -2.01 5.11
N ASP A 48 12.93 -0.81 5.67
CA ASP A 48 12.31 -0.48 6.96
C ASP A 48 10.78 -0.56 6.87
N LEU A 49 10.17 -0.11 5.77
CA LEU A 49 8.72 -0.24 5.58
C LEU A 49 8.26 -1.69 5.51
N VAL A 50 9.05 -2.59 4.90
CA VAL A 50 8.77 -4.03 4.90
C VAL A 50 8.77 -4.56 6.32
N VAL A 51 9.78 -4.21 7.12
CA VAL A 51 9.89 -4.63 8.52
C VAL A 51 8.74 -4.08 9.37
N GLN A 52 8.38 -2.80 9.19
CA GLN A 52 7.36 -2.13 10.00
C GLN A 52 5.92 -2.54 9.67
N THR A 53 5.63 -2.84 8.40
CA THR A 53 4.28 -3.22 7.96
C THR A 53 4.09 -4.74 7.89
N GLY A 54 5.18 -5.53 7.85
CA GLY A 54 5.13 -6.96 7.59
C GLY A 54 4.67 -7.33 6.17
N LEU A 55 4.52 -6.34 5.28
CA LEU A 55 4.04 -6.55 3.92
C LEU A 55 5.17 -6.98 2.99
N PRO A 56 4.87 -7.82 1.97
CA PRO A 56 5.87 -8.24 1.01
C PRO A 56 6.37 -7.06 0.17
N THR A 57 7.65 -7.11 -0.21
CA THR A 57 8.35 -6.03 -0.93
C THR A 57 7.64 -5.59 -2.22
N GLY A 58 7.01 -6.52 -2.95
CA GLY A 58 6.22 -6.22 -4.15
C GLY A 58 5.02 -5.33 -3.84
N THR A 59 4.25 -5.68 -2.82
CA THR A 59 3.09 -4.91 -2.36
C THR A 59 3.48 -3.53 -1.86
N ILE A 60 4.58 -3.43 -1.10
CA ILE A 60 5.14 -2.12 -0.66
C ILE A 60 5.48 -1.25 -1.87
N THR A 61 6.19 -1.82 -2.84
CA THR A 61 6.64 -1.08 -4.03
C THR A 61 5.45 -0.53 -4.81
N GLN A 62 4.42 -1.36 -5.00
CA GLN A 62 3.19 -0.96 -5.68
C GLN A 62 2.41 0.10 -4.88
N ALA A 63 2.30 -0.07 -3.56
CA ALA A 63 1.67 0.92 -2.68
C ALA A 63 2.37 2.27 -2.73
N LEU A 64 3.71 2.28 -2.64
CA LEU A 64 4.52 3.50 -2.72
C LEU A 64 4.38 4.18 -4.09
N GLN A 65 4.36 3.43 -5.19
CA GLN A 65 4.11 3.99 -6.52
C GLN A 65 2.73 4.64 -6.61
N GLY A 66 1.69 3.97 -6.12
CA GLY A 66 0.32 4.50 -6.09
C GLY A 66 0.18 5.74 -5.22
N LEU A 67 0.78 5.74 -4.03
CA LEU A 67 0.79 6.89 -3.11
C LEU A 67 1.60 8.06 -3.68
N LYS A 68 2.72 7.80 -4.36
CA LYS A 68 3.56 8.81 -5.02
C LYS A 68 2.82 9.47 -6.18
N ALA A 69 2.15 8.67 -7.03
CA ALA A 69 1.36 9.20 -8.15
C ALA A 69 0.24 10.14 -7.68
N ARG A 70 -0.24 9.98 -6.45
CA ARG A 70 -1.27 10.81 -5.80
C ARG A 70 -0.70 11.98 -4.99
N GLY A 71 0.62 12.15 -4.97
CA GLY A 71 1.29 13.20 -4.19
C GLY A 71 1.12 13.04 -2.67
N ARG A 72 0.85 11.83 -2.17
CA ARG A 72 0.73 11.57 -0.72
C ARG A 72 2.07 11.29 -0.07
N VAL A 73 2.99 10.71 -0.83
CA VAL A 73 4.37 10.44 -0.39
C VAL A 73 5.36 10.98 -1.41
N VAL A 74 6.54 11.36 -0.92
CA VAL A 74 7.66 11.87 -1.70
C VAL A 74 8.81 10.89 -1.53
N LEU A 75 9.57 10.71 -2.62
CA LEU A 75 10.81 9.97 -2.61
C LEU A 75 11.96 10.97 -2.59
N GLU A 76 12.77 10.95 -1.53
CA GLU A 76 13.97 11.76 -1.40
C GLU A 76 15.22 10.90 -1.59
N GLY A 77 16.25 11.46 -2.22
CA GLY A 77 17.50 10.76 -2.51
C GLY A 77 17.46 9.86 -3.75
N ARG A 78 18.53 9.08 -3.94
CA ARG A 78 18.70 8.15 -5.06
C ARG A 78 19.29 6.82 -4.59
N GLY A 79 18.92 5.73 -5.27
CA GLY A 79 19.50 4.40 -5.05
C GLY A 79 19.22 3.84 -3.65
N LYS A 80 20.23 3.25 -3.00
CA LYS A 80 20.10 2.61 -1.67
C LYS A 80 19.85 3.60 -0.52
N ALA A 81 20.08 4.89 -0.75
CA ALA A 81 19.82 5.95 0.22
C ALA A 81 18.43 6.60 0.04
N SER A 82 17.55 6.00 -0.78
CA SER A 82 16.24 6.57 -1.04
C SER A 82 15.33 6.46 0.19
N LEU A 83 14.78 7.59 0.63
CA LEU A 83 13.85 7.70 1.75
C LEU A 83 12.47 8.06 1.23
N TRP A 84 11.46 7.36 1.72
CA TRP A 84 10.06 7.66 1.45
C TRP A 84 9.52 8.47 2.63
N ARG A 85 8.87 9.59 2.33
CA ARG A 85 8.30 10.52 3.32
C ARG A 85 6.87 10.87 2.98
N CYS A 86 6.05 11.12 4.00
CA CYS A 86 4.75 11.74 3.76
C CYS A 86 4.91 13.16 3.25
N ALA A 87 4.18 13.52 2.20
CA ALA A 87 4.23 14.86 1.60
C ALA A 87 3.88 15.96 2.62
N HIS A 88 2.98 15.68 3.57
CA HIS A 88 2.64 16.60 4.65
C HIS A 88 3.85 16.95 5.54
N HIS A 89 4.70 15.98 5.87
CA HIS A 89 5.90 16.23 6.68
C HIS A 89 6.94 17.04 5.92
N VAL A 90 7.05 16.82 4.61
CA VAL A 90 7.94 17.61 3.74
C VAL A 90 7.44 19.06 3.63
N ALA A 91 6.13 19.25 3.43
CA ALA A 91 5.53 20.58 3.38
C ALA A 91 5.69 21.35 4.71
N ALA A 92 5.46 20.68 5.85
CA ALA A 92 5.65 21.29 7.17
C ALA A 92 7.12 21.67 7.43
N ALA A 93 8.08 20.84 6.99
CA ALA A 93 9.50 21.16 7.10
C ALA A 93 9.92 22.34 6.20
N GLY A 94 9.35 22.44 4.99
CA GLY A 94 9.55 23.59 4.10
C GLY A 94 9.05 24.90 4.73
N GLN A 95 7.83 24.89 5.26
CA GLN A 95 7.22 26.05 5.91
C GLN A 95 7.97 26.49 7.18
N ALA A 96 8.49 25.54 7.96
CA ALA A 96 9.31 25.85 9.13
C ALA A 96 10.64 26.53 8.77
N SER A 97 11.14 26.31 7.54
CA SER A 97 12.34 26.97 7.03
C SER A 97 12.09 28.42 6.57
N GLU A 98 10.82 28.82 6.40
CA GLU A 98 10.40 30.12 5.88
C GLU A 98 10.01 31.13 6.98
N LEU A 99 10.07 30.75 8.25
CA LEU A 99 9.89 31.69 9.37
C LEU A 99 11.21 32.45 9.64
N PRO A 100 11.27 33.77 9.38
CA PRO A 100 12.41 34.58 9.80
C PRO A 100 12.47 34.63 11.33
N ARG A 101 13.66 34.40 11.87
CA ARG A 101 14.02 34.68 13.26
C ARG A 101 14.10 36.18 13.51
#